data_AF-A0A8J8BIK2-F1
#
_entry.id   AF-A0A8J8BIK2-F1
#
_cell.length_a   1.000
_cell.length_b   1.000
_cell.length_c   1.000
_cell.angle_alpha   90.00
_cell.angle_beta   90.00
_cell.angle_gamma   90.00
#
_symmetry.space_group_name_H-M   'P 1'
#
loop_
_entity.id
_entity.type
_entity.pdbx_description
1 polymer ?
#
loop_
_entity_poly.entity_id
_entity_poly.type
_entity_poly.pdbx_seq_one_letter_code
_entity_poly.pdbx_strand_id
1 'polypeptide(L)'
;LGKYSPRFLQRQLRKGFSNLMQMQKDLPRQANHILSKLEEDQLSIRFEHKNLDGMRLTLDRIANRLTLGIITGCMIIGSSMIITTGVPPFIFGYPALGLVGYLLAACVGFWLVIDILRRRKM
;
A
#
# COMPACT_ATOMS: atom_id res chain seq x y z
N LEU A 1 8.55 -63.73 -7.67
CA LEU A 1 8.93 -63.24 -6.32
C LEU A 1 10.43 -63.40 -6.15
N GLY A 2 11.21 -62.33 -6.22
CA GLY A 2 12.66 -62.42 -5.98
C GLY A 2 13.43 -61.33 -6.72
N LYS A 3 13.74 -60.23 -6.02
CA LYS A 3 14.79 -59.25 -6.35
C LYS A 3 14.89 -58.16 -5.26
N TYR A 4 15.05 -58.57 -4.00
CA TYR A 4 15.67 -57.69 -3.00
C TYR A 4 17.13 -58.15 -2.85
N SER A 5 18.00 -57.61 -3.71
CA SER A 5 19.41 -57.96 -3.64
C SER A 5 20.02 -57.39 -2.33
N PRO A 6 20.64 -58.21 -1.49
CA PRO A 6 21.12 -57.80 -0.16
C PRO A 6 22.28 -56.79 -0.21
N ARG A 7 22.95 -56.64 -1.36
CA ARG A 7 24.08 -55.72 -1.56
C ARG A 7 23.66 -54.26 -1.78
N PHE A 8 22.42 -54.00 -2.22
CA PHE A 8 21.90 -52.63 -2.37
C PHE A 8 21.43 -52.05 -1.03
N LEU A 9 20.80 -52.87 -0.18
CA LEU A 9 20.30 -52.45 1.13
C LEU A 9 21.45 -52.04 2.08
N GLN A 10 22.57 -52.77 2.06
CA GLN A 10 23.73 -52.47 2.92
C GLN A 10 24.44 -51.17 2.54
N ARG A 11 24.50 -50.83 1.25
CA ARG A 11 25.05 -49.53 0.78
C ARG A 11 24.14 -48.37 1.17
N GLN A 12 22.83 -48.57 1.15
CA GLN A 12 21.84 -47.57 1.54
C GLN A 12 21.83 -47.35 3.06
N LEU A 13 22.01 -48.40 3.86
CA LEU A 13 22.18 -48.32 5.32
C LEU A 13 23.48 -47.60 5.72
N ARG A 14 24.63 -47.91 5.09
CA ARG A 14 25.89 -47.21 5.36
C ARG A 14 25.84 -45.73 4.99
N LYS A 15 25.21 -45.39 3.86
CA LYS A 15 25.00 -43.99 3.46
C LYS A 15 24.03 -43.27 4.41
N GLY A 16 22.96 -43.94 4.83
CA GLY A 16 22.03 -43.40 5.84
C GLY A 16 22.71 -43.11 7.18
N PHE A 17 23.56 -44.02 7.65
CA PHE A 17 24.34 -43.82 8.88
C PHE A 17 25.35 -42.68 8.75
N SER A 18 26.07 -42.59 7.64
CA SER A 18 27.00 -41.49 7.37
C SER A 18 26.29 -40.13 7.35
N ASN A 19 25.12 -40.05 6.72
CA ASN A 19 24.33 -38.83 6.66
C ASN A 19 23.78 -38.42 8.03
N LEU A 20 23.30 -39.39 8.84
CA LEU A 20 22.88 -39.16 10.22
C LEU A 20 24.02 -38.61 11.09
N MET A 21 25.23 -39.15 10.91
CA MET A 21 26.42 -38.72 11.64
C MET A 21 26.90 -37.31 11.22
N GLN A 22 26.66 -36.92 9.97
CA GLN A 22 26.89 -35.55 9.49
C GLN A 22 25.85 -34.57 10.05
N MET A 23 24.56 -34.92 10.01
CA MET A 23 23.49 -34.09 10.57
C MET A 23 23.69 -33.81 12.07
N GLN A 24 24.21 -34.77 12.83
CA GLN A 24 24.52 -34.58 14.25
C GLN A 24 25.65 -33.56 14.49
N LYS A 25 26.59 -33.40 13.55
CA LYS A 25 27.65 -32.38 13.62
C LYS A 25 27.19 -31.00 13.13
N ASP A 26 26.24 -30.97 12.21
CA ASP A 26 25.75 -29.72 11.62
C ASP A 26 24.60 -29.08 12.42
N LEU A 27 23.82 -29.87 13.16
CA LEU A 27 22.80 -29.39 14.10
C LEU A 27 23.33 -28.39 15.15
N PRO A 28 24.40 -28.70 15.92
CA PRO A 28 24.91 -27.75 16.91
C PRO A 28 25.48 -26.49 16.26
N ARG A 29 26.03 -26.58 15.04
CA ARG A 29 26.49 -25.41 14.28
C ARG A 29 25.34 -24.50 13.88
N GLN A 30 24.22 -25.06 13.43
CA GLN A 30 23.03 -24.28 13.09
C GLN A 30 22.39 -23.65 14.32
N ALA A 31 22.31 -24.39 15.44
CA ALA A 31 21.83 -23.86 16.71
C ALA A 31 22.71 -22.71 17.21
N ASN A 32 24.04 -22.86 17.16
CA ASN A 32 24.97 -21.80 17.53
C ASN A 32 24.86 -20.58 16.62
N HIS A 33 24.63 -20.76 15.31
CA HIS A 33 24.39 -19.64 14.40
C HIS A 33 23.08 -18.89 14.69
N ILE A 34 22.03 -19.58 15.17
CA ILE A 34 20.77 -18.96 15.56
C ILE A 34 20.96 -18.24 16.91
N LEU A 35 21.62 -18.87 17.88
CA LEU A 35 21.96 -18.26 19.17
C LEU A 35 22.87 -17.04 19.00
N SER A 36 23.87 -17.10 18.12
CA SER A 36 24.77 -15.97 17.88
C SER A 36 24.03 -14.79 17.24
N LYS A 37 23.08 -15.05 16.33
CA LYS A 37 22.22 -14.00 15.76
C LYS A 37 21.21 -13.44 16.77
N LEU A 38 20.78 -14.25 17.74
CA LEU A 38 19.95 -13.83 18.87
C LEU A 38 20.75 -12.96 19.85
N GLU A 39 21.99 -13.35 20.16
CA GLU A 39 22.91 -12.65 21.06
C GLU A 39 23.39 -11.31 20.47
N GLU A 40 23.63 -11.26 19.16
CA GLU A 40 23.94 -10.02 18.44
C GLU A 40 22.72 -9.09 18.22
N ASP A 41 21.52 -9.45 18.73
CA ASP A 41 20.25 -8.73 18.50
C ASP A 41 19.92 -8.54 16.99
N GLN A 42 20.57 -9.33 16.12
CA GLN A 42 20.44 -9.26 14.67
C GLN A 42 19.29 -10.11 14.13
N LEU A 43 18.39 -10.60 14.99
CA LEU A 43 17.06 -11.03 14.57
C LEU A 43 16.23 -9.82 14.16
N SER A 44 16.63 -9.19 13.07
CA SER A 44 15.76 -8.30 12.32
C SER A 44 14.66 -9.14 11.70
N ILE A 45 13.54 -9.27 12.42
CA ILE A 45 12.26 -9.58 11.79
C ILE A 45 11.98 -8.34 10.93
N ARG A 46 12.49 -8.33 9.70
CA ARG A 46 12.01 -7.41 8.67
C ARG A 46 10.58 -7.83 8.40
N PHE A 47 9.66 -7.32 9.22
CA PHE A 47 8.29 -7.15 8.82
C PHE A 47 8.34 -6.23 7.61
N GLU A 48 8.56 -6.79 6.41
CA GLU A 48 8.13 -6.15 5.19
C GLU A 48 6.61 -6.01 5.32
N HIS A 49 6.17 -4.93 5.96
CA HIS A 49 4.77 -4.54 6.07
C HIS A 49 4.29 -4.09 4.70
N LYS A 50 4.33 -4.98 3.71
CA LYS A 50 3.85 -4.78 2.34
C LYS A 50 2.40 -4.30 2.29
N ASN A 51 1.62 -4.57 3.33
CA ASN A 51 0.23 -4.11 3.45
C ASN A 51 0.05 -2.71 4.06
N LEU A 52 0.95 -2.23 4.94
CA LEU A 52 0.77 -0.89 5.53
C LEU A 52 1.06 0.22 4.53
N ASP A 53 2.02 0.03 3.64
CA ASP A 53 2.35 1.04 2.64
C ASP A 53 1.23 1.20 1.61
N GLY A 54 0.58 0.09 1.22
CA GLY A 54 -0.64 0.13 0.40
C GLY A 54 -1.81 0.81 1.12
N MET A 55 -1.99 0.56 2.42
CA MET A 55 -3.02 1.21 3.23
C MET A 55 -2.76 2.71 3.36
N ARG A 56 -1.52 3.13 3.63
CA ARG A 56 -1.12 4.55 3.69
C ARG A 56 -1.39 5.26 2.38
N LEU A 57 -0.98 4.67 1.26
CA LEU A 57 -1.21 5.23 -0.08
C LEU A 57 -2.70 5.34 -0.41
N THR A 58 -3.52 4.41 0.07
CA THR A 58 -4.98 4.44 -0.15
C THR A 58 -5.61 5.53 0.72
N LEU A 59 -5.20 5.64 1.98
CA LEU A 59 -5.67 6.66 2.90
C LEU A 59 -5.33 8.07 2.41
N ASP A 60 -4.09 8.28 1.97
CA ASP A 60 -3.65 9.55 1.38
C ASP A 60 -4.49 9.92 0.15
N ARG A 61 -4.76 8.96 -0.75
CA ARG A 61 -5.66 9.18 -1.89
C ARG A 61 -7.09 9.55 -1.48
N ILE A 62 -7.64 8.90 -0.46
CA ILE A 62 -8.98 9.19 0.05
C ILE A 62 -9.01 10.58 0.68
N ALA A 63 -8.01 10.91 1.51
CA ALA A 63 -7.88 12.21 2.15
C ALA A 63 -7.78 13.34 1.11
N ASN A 64 -6.94 13.18 0.09
CA ASN A 64 -6.81 14.16 -0.99
C ASN A 64 -8.13 14.37 -1.75
N ARG A 65 -8.87 13.29 -2.05
CA ARG A 65 -10.20 13.40 -2.69
C ARG A 65 -11.22 14.10 -1.80
N LEU A 66 -11.21 13.81 -0.50
CA LEU A 66 -12.08 14.44 0.48
C LEU A 66 -11.79 15.95 0.59
N THR A 67 -10.52 16.31 0.75
CA THR A 67 -10.07 17.72 0.81
C THR A 67 -10.51 18.50 -0.42
N LEU A 68 -10.29 17.95 -1.62
CA LEU A 68 -10.73 18.59 -2.87
C LEU A 68 -12.25 18.72 -2.96
N GLY A 69 -13.00 17.68 -2.55
CA GLY A 69 -14.46 17.72 -2.49
C GLY A 69 -14.98 18.81 -1.55
N ILE A 70 -14.38 18.92 -0.36
CA ILE A 70 -14.73 19.94 0.64
C ILE A 70 -14.43 21.34 0.09
N ILE A 71 -13.23 21.58 -0.44
CA ILE A 71 -12.85 22.88 -1.02
C ILE A 71 -13.82 23.27 -2.13
N THR A 72 -14.17 22.32 -3.01
CA THR A 72 -15.13 22.56 -4.10
C THR A 72 -16.52 22.94 -3.56
N GLY A 73 -17.01 22.22 -2.55
CA GLY A 73 -18.29 22.52 -1.89
C GLY A 73 -18.30 23.90 -1.22
N CYS A 74 -17.23 24.25 -0.49
CA CYS A 74 -17.06 25.58 0.10
C CYS A 74 -17.01 26.67 -0.96
N MET A 75 -16.38 26.41 -2.11
CA MET A 75 -16.32 27.35 -3.23
C MET A 75 -17.70 27.59 -3.83
N ILE A 76 -18.52 26.55 -3.99
CA ILE A 76 -19.92 26.66 -4.43
C ILE A 76 -20.75 27.49 -3.44
N ILE A 77 -20.65 27.17 -2.15
CA ILE A 77 -21.42 27.86 -1.10
C ILE A 77 -21.01 29.34 -1.02
N GLY A 78 -19.70 29.64 -0.99
CA GLY A 78 -19.18 31.00 -0.95
C GLY A 78 -19.54 31.81 -2.19
N SER A 79 -19.47 31.19 -3.37
CA SER A 79 -19.88 31.83 -4.63
C SER A 79 -21.38 32.16 -4.65
N SER A 80 -22.20 31.23 -4.18
CA SER A 80 -23.66 31.42 -4.05
C SER A 80 -23.97 32.59 -3.11
N MET A 81 -23.27 32.68 -1.98
CA MET A 81 -23.43 33.78 -1.03
C MET A 81 -22.96 35.13 -1.59
N ILE A 82 -21.93 35.16 -2.44
CA ILE A 82 -21.50 36.39 -3.13
C ILE A 82 -22.54 36.84 -4.16
N ILE A 83 -23.22 35.90 -4.84
CA ILE A 83 -24.27 36.26 -5.79
C ILE A 83 -25.44 36.95 -5.09
N THR A 84 -25.80 36.50 -3.89
CA THR A 84 -26.93 37.08 -3.13
C THR A 84 -26.62 38.43 -2.50
N THR A 85 -25.35 38.78 -2.27
CA THR A 85 -24.97 40.07 -1.69
C THR A 85 -25.01 41.23 -2.69
N GLY A 86 -25.10 40.96 -4.00
CA GLY A 86 -25.26 42.00 -5.02
C GLY A 86 -24.07 42.96 -5.09
N VAL A 87 -22.86 42.51 -4.77
CA VAL A 87 -21.65 43.34 -4.81
C VAL A 87 -21.21 43.58 -6.26
N PRO A 88 -21.01 44.83 -6.70
CA PRO A 88 -20.39 45.11 -8.00
C PRO A 88 -18.92 44.65 -8.01
N PRO A 89 -18.32 44.30 -9.17
CA PRO A 89 -18.83 44.46 -10.53
C PRO A 89 -19.81 43.36 -10.97
N PHE A 90 -20.77 43.73 -11.82
CA PHE A 90 -21.78 42.82 -12.36
C PHE A 90 -21.41 42.32 -13.77
N ILE A 91 -21.67 41.05 -14.03
CA ILE A 91 -21.57 40.39 -15.33
C ILE A 91 -22.93 39.72 -15.59
N PHE A 92 -23.60 40.08 -16.69
CA PHE A 92 -24.95 39.57 -17.03
C PHE A 92 -26.01 39.75 -15.90
N GLY A 93 -25.86 40.78 -15.06
CA GLY A 93 -26.78 41.06 -13.95
C GLY A 93 -26.45 40.32 -12.64
N TYR A 94 -25.40 39.50 -12.60
CA TYR A 94 -24.93 38.81 -11.38
C TYR A 94 -23.52 39.27 -10.98
N PRO A 95 -23.17 39.26 -9.67
CA PRO A 95 -21.81 39.57 -9.22
C PRO A 95 -20.74 38.72 -9.91
N ALA A 96 -19.76 39.37 -10.52
CA ALA A 96 -18.70 38.73 -11.30
C ALA A 96 -17.90 37.71 -10.49
N LEU A 97 -17.57 38.08 -9.24
CA LEU A 97 -16.83 37.24 -8.30
C LEU A 97 -17.52 35.89 -8.05
N GLY A 98 -18.84 35.90 -7.88
CA GLY A 98 -19.62 34.68 -7.68
C GLY A 98 -19.62 33.78 -8.92
N LEU A 99 -19.73 34.37 -10.12
CA LEU A 99 -19.65 33.61 -11.37
C LEU A 99 -18.29 32.94 -11.56
N VAL A 100 -17.20 33.69 -11.29
CA VAL A 100 -15.83 33.18 -11.38
C VAL A 100 -15.63 32.03 -10.39
N GLY A 101 -16.10 32.18 -9.15
CA GLY A 101 -16.01 31.13 -8.15
C GLY A 101 -16.78 29.86 -8.56
N TYR A 102 -17.96 29.99 -9.17
CA TYR A 102 -18.70 28.85 -9.73
C TYR A 102 -17.96 28.17 -10.88
N LEU A 103 -17.38 28.93 -11.81
CA LEU A 103 -16.59 28.39 -12.92
C LEU A 103 -15.38 27.61 -12.40
N LEU A 104 -14.67 28.15 -11.41
CA LEU A 104 -13.53 27.46 -10.79
C LEU A 104 -13.99 26.19 -10.08
N ALA A 105 -15.09 26.25 -9.32
CA ALA A 105 -15.65 25.07 -8.65
C ALA A 105 -16.07 23.98 -9.66
N ALA A 106 -16.67 24.37 -10.79
CA ALA A 106 -17.03 23.44 -11.86
C ALA A 106 -15.80 22.78 -12.49
N CYS A 107 -14.75 23.55 -12.79
CA CYS A 107 -13.49 23.01 -13.33
C CYS A 107 -12.83 22.02 -12.37
N VAL A 108 -12.69 22.39 -11.08
CA VAL A 108 -12.07 21.52 -10.07
C VAL A 108 -12.92 20.27 -9.81
N GLY A 109 -14.23 20.43 -9.66
CA GLY A 109 -15.15 19.30 -9.47
C GLY A 109 -15.15 18.34 -10.65
N PHE A 110 -15.16 18.87 -11.88
CA PHE A 110 -15.10 18.05 -13.09
C PHE A 110 -13.77 17.30 -13.20
N TRP A 111 -12.65 17.97 -12.90
CA TRP A 111 -11.34 17.33 -12.87
C TRP A 111 -11.28 16.20 -11.82
N LEU A 112 -11.82 16.43 -10.62
CA LEU A 112 -11.90 15.43 -9.55
C LEU A 112 -12.70 14.19 -10.00
N VAL A 113 -13.85 14.38 -10.66
CA VAL A 113 -14.67 13.28 -11.19
C VAL A 113 -13.89 12.47 -12.22
N ILE A 114 -13.19 13.14 -13.15
CA ILE A 114 -12.35 12.47 -14.15
C ILE A 114 -11.22 11.69 -13.49
N ASP A 115 -10.53 12.27 -12.49
CA ASP A 115 -9.46 11.58 -11.77
C ASP A 115 -9.96 10.31 -11.07
N ILE A 116 -11.13 10.39 -10.42
CA ILE A 116 -11.76 9.24 -9.75
C ILE A 116 -12.11 8.14 -10.76
N LEU A 117 -12.72 8.50 -11.90
CA LEU A 117 -13.13 7.54 -12.92
C LEU A 117 -11.94 6.91 -13.64
N ARG A 118 -10.91 7.69 -13.98
CA ARG A 118 -9.71 7.21 -14.67
C ARG A 118 -8.94 6.19 -13.83
N ARG A 119 -8.85 6.40 -12.51
CA ARG A 119 -8.16 5.49 -11.59
C ARG A 119 -8.93 4.22 -11.23
N ARG A 120 -10.24 4.15 -11.53
CA ARG A 120 -11.04 2.93 -11.27
C ARG A 120 -10.90 1.88 -12.38
N LYS A 121 -10.35 2.27 -13.54
CA LYS A 121 -10.24 1.44 -14.74
C LYS A 121 -8.84 0.81 -14.95
N MET A 122 -7.92 1.02 -14.02
CA MET A 122 -6.60 0.38 -13.95
C MET A 122 -6.49 -0.37 -12.62
#